data_AF-A0A954C7R6-F1
#
_entry.id   AF-A0A954C7R6-F1
#
_cell.length_a   1.000
_cell.length_b   1.000
_cell.length_c   1.000
_cell.angle_alpha   90.00
_cell.angle_beta   90.00
_cell.angle_gamma   90.00
#
_symmetry.space_group_name_H-M   'P 1'
#
loop_
_entity.id
_entity.type
_entity.pdbx_description
1 polymer ?
#
loop_
_entity_poly.entity_id
_entity_poly.type
_entity_poly.pdbx_seq_one_letter_code
_entity_poly.pdbx_strand_id
1 'polypeptide(L)'
;MSALGRDEARELLPLYAGGDLDPEAERGVAEALAAFPELDAELAQWTALEARLAHAFEPAELAEAAEPDDGLLEPADLLPLYAGGDLTPEQRAVVEAALATT
;
A
#
# COMPACT_ATOMS: atom_id res chain seq x y z
N MET A 1 -18.15 33.61 -13.98
CA MET A 1 -18.13 32.14 -14.13
C MET A 1 -19.37 31.61 -13.46
N SER A 2 -20.06 30.65 -14.07
CA SER A 2 -21.22 30.00 -13.46
C SER A 2 -20.71 29.05 -12.38
N ALA A 3 -21.36 29.03 -11.22
CA ALA A 3 -21.09 28.03 -10.19
C ALA A 3 -21.36 26.63 -10.75
N LEU A 4 -20.55 25.63 -10.36
CA LEU A 4 -20.77 24.24 -10.73
C LEU A 4 -22.15 23.78 -10.24
N GLY A 5 -22.85 23.04 -11.10
CA GLY A 5 -24.09 22.37 -10.71
C GLY A 5 -23.80 21.23 -9.72
N ARG A 6 -24.81 20.83 -8.95
CA ARG A 6 -24.71 19.69 -8.01
C ARG A 6 -24.18 18.42 -8.67
N ASP A 7 -24.72 18.06 -9.83
CA ASP A 7 -24.36 16.82 -10.53
C ASP A 7 -22.94 16.88 -11.08
N GLU A 8 -22.53 18.04 -11.61
CA GLU A 8 -21.17 18.28 -12.10
C GLU A 8 -20.14 18.24 -10.97
N ALA A 9 -20.45 18.85 -9.82
CA ALA A 9 -19.61 18.75 -8.62
C ALA A 9 -19.51 17.31 -8.11
N ARG A 10 -20.61 16.56 -8.16
CA ARG A 10 -20.66 15.15 -7.76
C ARG A 10 -19.73 14.27 -8.61
N GLU A 11 -19.70 14.49 -9.92
CA GLU A 11 -18.80 13.79 -10.85
C GLU A 11 -17.33 14.06 -10.55
N LEU A 12 -17.01 15.25 -10.04
CA LEU A 12 -15.64 15.66 -9.71
C LEU A 12 -15.19 15.27 -8.29
N LEU A 13 -16.07 14.76 -7.42
CA LEU A 13 -15.72 14.37 -6.05
C LEU A 13 -14.56 13.37 -5.94
N PRO A 14 -14.42 12.33 -6.79
CA PRO A 14 -13.28 11.41 -6.70
C PRO A 14 -11.94 12.12 -6.95
N LEU A 15 -11.89 12.98 -7.97
CA LEU A 15 -10.69 13.75 -8.31
C LEU A 15 -10.38 14.80 -7.24
N TYR A 16 -11.41 15.42 -6.66
CA TYR A 16 -11.27 16.34 -5.55
C TYR A 16 -10.72 15.63 -4.30
N ALA A 17 -11.21 14.43 -3.99
CA ALA A 17 -10.75 13.64 -2.85
C ALA A 17 -9.29 13.16 -3.01
N GLY A 18 -8.87 12.85 -4.24
CA GLY A 18 -7.48 12.48 -4.57
C GLY A 18 -6.51 13.67 -4.70
N GLY A 19 -7.03 14.91 -4.77
CA GLY A 19 -6.20 16.10 -4.99
C GLY A 19 -5.70 16.28 -6.42
N ASP A 20 -6.34 15.63 -7.39
CA ASP A 20 -5.95 15.61 -8.82
C ASP A 20 -6.63 16.72 -9.65
N LEU A 21 -7.35 17.64 -9.01
CA LEU A 21 -7.99 18.76 -9.69
C LEU A 21 -7.05 19.95 -9.83
N ASP A 22 -7.25 20.72 -10.91
CA ASP A 22 -6.61 22.02 -11.03
C ASP A 22 -7.25 23.04 -10.04
N PRO A 23 -6.53 24.14 -9.69
CA PRO A 23 -7.01 25.10 -8.69
C PRO A 23 -8.29 25.86 -9.06
N GLU A 24 -8.72 25.85 -10.32
CA GLU A 24 -9.99 26.43 -10.74
C GLU A 24 -11.13 25.47 -10.48
N ALA A 25 -10.97 24.21 -10.89
CA ALA A 25 -11.92 23.13 -10.61
C ALA A 25 -12.08 22.87 -9.10
N GLU A 26 -10.98 22.87 -8.33
CA GLU A 26 -11.01 22.69 -6.87
C GLU A 26 -11.89 23.75 -6.19
N ARG A 27 -11.75 25.02 -6.60
CA ARG A 27 -12.57 26.11 -6.07
C ARG A 27 -14.04 25.95 -6.42
N GLY A 28 -14.34 25.55 -7.66
CA GLY A 28 -15.70 25.28 -8.08
C GLY A 28 -16.37 24.17 -7.26
N VAL A 29 -15.64 23.08 -6.98
CA VAL A 29 -16.14 21.98 -6.15
C VAL A 29 -16.32 22.43 -4.70
N ALA A 30 -15.39 23.20 -4.13
CA ALA A 30 -15.51 23.76 -2.78
C ALA A 30 -16.74 24.69 -2.63
N GLU A 31 -16.99 25.54 -3.62
CA GLU A 31 -18.20 26.39 -3.66
C GLU A 31 -19.48 25.54 -3.76
N ALA A 32 -19.45 24.46 -4.56
CA ALA A 32 -20.59 23.55 -4.69
C ALA A 32 -20.85 22.75 -3.40
N LEU A 33 -19.81 22.30 -2.68
CA LEU A 33 -19.97 21.63 -1.37
C LEU A 33 -20.62 22.56 -0.34
N ALA A 34 -20.24 23.84 -0.33
CA ALA A 34 -20.89 24.84 0.53
C ALA A 34 -22.37 25.08 0.15
N ALA A 35 -22.72 24.94 -1.13
CA ALA A 35 -24.09 25.11 -1.63
C ALA A 35 -24.95 23.84 -1.50
N PHE A 36 -24.34 22.65 -1.53
CA PHE A 36 -25.00 21.34 -1.50
C PHE A 36 -24.39 20.44 -0.41
N PRO A 37 -24.74 20.66 0.88
CA PRO A 37 -24.14 19.94 2.02
C PRO A 37 -24.38 18.42 1.98
N GLU A 38 -25.37 17.94 1.22
CA GLU A 38 -25.57 16.50 1.02
C GLU A 38 -24.38 15.81 0.33
N LEU A 39 -23.56 16.56 -0.41
CA LEU A 39 -22.37 16.04 -1.08
C LEU A 39 -21.23 15.74 -0.10
N ASP A 40 -21.23 16.32 1.12
CA ASP A 40 -20.20 16.06 2.14
C ASP A 40 -20.12 14.59 2.53
N ALA A 41 -21.28 13.90 2.58
CA ALA A 41 -21.34 12.48 2.89
C ALA A 41 -20.75 11.61 1.76
N GLU A 42 -20.85 12.07 0.51
CA GLU A 42 -20.25 11.40 -0.65
C GLU A 42 -18.75 11.68 -0.71
N LEU A 43 -18.33 12.92 -0.46
CA LEU A 43 -16.92 13.29 -0.36
C LEU A 43 -16.22 12.46 0.72
N ALA A 44 -16.80 12.33 1.91
CA ALA A 44 -16.23 11.53 2.99
C ALA A 44 -16.02 10.05 2.60
N GLN A 45 -16.90 9.47 1.77
CA GLN A 45 -16.74 8.11 1.26
C GLN A 45 -15.56 8.01 0.28
N TRP A 46 -15.41 8.98 -0.63
CA TRP A 46 -14.28 9.02 -1.55
C TRP A 46 -12.96 9.25 -0.82
N THR A 47 -12.89 10.18 0.14
CA THR A 47 -11.70 10.40 0.96
C THR A 47 -11.32 9.15 1.76
N ALA A 48 -12.29 8.43 2.32
CA ALA A 48 -12.03 7.19 3.02
C ALA A 48 -11.54 6.06 2.08
N LEU A 49 -12.03 6.03 0.84
CA LEU A 49 -11.54 5.10 -0.18
C LEU A 49 -10.10 5.43 -0.59
N GLU A 50 -9.81 6.69 -0.88
CA GLU A 50 -8.45 7.16 -1.20
C GLU A 50 -7.47 6.85 -0.08
N ALA A 51 -7.84 7.10 1.19
CA ALA A 51 -7.00 6.75 2.33
C ALA A 51 -6.71 5.23 2.41
N ARG A 52 -7.70 4.39 2.10
CA ARG A 52 -7.52 2.91 2.07
C ARG A 52 -6.64 2.48 0.90
N LEU A 53 -6.81 3.09 -0.27
CA LEU A 53 -5.96 2.81 -1.44
C LEU A 53 -4.53 3.26 -1.17
N ALA A 54 -4.33 4.47 -0.66
CA ALA A 54 -3.03 4.98 -0.25
C ALA A 54 -2.35 4.08 0.78
N HIS A 55 -3.10 3.50 1.73
CA HIS A 55 -2.55 2.53 2.69
C HIS A 55 -2.25 1.16 2.07
N ALA A 56 -3.10 0.67 1.15
CA ALA A 56 -2.90 -0.63 0.48
C ALA A 56 -1.75 -0.60 -0.54
N PHE A 57 -1.50 0.57 -1.14
CA PHE A 57 -0.44 0.84 -2.10
C PHE A 57 0.68 1.67 -1.49
N GLU A 58 0.67 1.88 -0.17
CA GLU A 58 1.82 2.41 0.54
C GLU A 58 2.95 1.50 0.13
N PRO A 59 3.97 2.00 -0.61
CA PRO A 59 5.14 1.18 -0.85
C PRO A 59 5.53 0.76 0.55
N ALA A 60 5.58 -0.55 0.80
CA ALA A 60 6.25 -1.03 1.99
C ALA A 60 7.55 -0.24 1.95
N GLU A 61 7.73 0.70 2.89
CA GLU A 61 9.08 1.15 3.17
C GLU A 61 9.82 -0.16 3.24
N LEU A 62 10.81 -0.31 2.35
CA LEU A 62 11.90 -1.24 2.55
C LEU A 62 12.17 -1.08 4.02
N ALA A 63 11.62 -1.99 4.84
CA ALA A 63 11.64 -1.84 6.26
C ALA A 63 13.10 -1.58 6.50
N GLU A 64 13.41 -0.38 6.99
CA GLU A 64 14.78 -0.04 7.31
C GLU A 64 15.24 -1.25 8.09
N ALA A 65 16.14 -2.01 7.46
CA ALA A 65 16.55 -3.27 7.97
C ALA A 65 17.25 -2.90 9.26
N ALA A 66 16.49 -2.87 10.36
CA ALA A 66 16.92 -3.47 11.58
C ALA A 66 17.34 -4.85 11.14
N GLU A 67 18.63 -4.98 10.81
CA GLU A 67 19.27 -6.24 10.50
C GLU A 67 18.81 -7.22 11.58
N PRO A 68 18.08 -8.31 11.25
CA PRO A 68 18.58 -9.56 11.71
C PRO A 68 19.81 -9.83 10.84
N ASP A 69 20.98 -9.65 11.42
CA ASP A 69 22.14 -10.43 11.03
C ASP A 69 21.74 -11.91 11.16
N ASP A 70 21.10 -12.44 10.12
CA ASP A 70 20.89 -13.86 9.91
C ASP A 70 20.57 -14.06 8.43
N GLY A 71 21.65 -14.22 7.66
CA GLY A 71 21.64 -14.56 6.24
C GLY A 71 20.93 -15.89 5.99
N LEU A 72 19.61 -15.84 5.83
CA LEU A 72 18.82 -16.97 5.35
C LEU A 72 18.79 -16.93 3.82
N LEU A 73 19.79 -17.60 3.23
CA LEU A 73 19.79 -17.99 1.82
C LEU A 73 18.55 -18.82 1.49
N GLU A 74 17.92 -18.54 0.35
CA GLU A 74 16.78 -19.33 -0.12
C GLU A 74 17.18 -20.79 -0.40
N PRO A 75 16.32 -21.79 -0.14
CA PRO A 75 16.67 -23.22 -0.27
C PRO A 75 17.07 -23.64 -1.70
N ALA A 76 16.69 -22.90 -2.73
CA ALA A 76 17.12 -23.15 -4.10
C ALA A 76 18.60 -22.79 -4.34
N ASP A 77 19.17 -21.88 -3.54
CA ASP A 77 20.57 -21.44 -3.61
C ASP A 77 21.51 -22.26 -2.71
N LEU A 78 20.97 -23.16 -1.87
CA LEU A 78 21.75 -24.04 -0.97
C LEU A 78 22.17 -25.37 -1.63
N LEU A 79 21.58 -25.72 -2.78
CA LEU A 79 21.89 -26.98 -3.47
C LEU A 79 23.35 -27.11 -3.96
N PRO A 80 24.05 -26.04 -4.41
CA PRO A 80 25.47 -26.15 -4.77
C PRO A 80 26.41 -26.30 -3.57
N LEU A 81 25.97 -25.91 -2.36
CA LEU A 81 26.79 -25.96 -1.14
C LEU A 81 26.78 -27.33 -0.45
N TYR A 82 25.90 -28.25 -0.87
CA TYR A 82 25.77 -29.58 -0.26
C TYR A 82 26.82 -30.59 -0.74
N ALA A 83 27.71 -30.23 -1.67
CA ALA A 83 28.68 -31.16 -2.25
C ALA A 83 30.06 -31.18 -1.56
N GLY A 84 30.32 -30.31 -0.58
CA GLY A 84 31.62 -30.26 0.12
C GLY A 84 31.47 -29.70 1.52
N GLY A 85 31.64 -30.56 2.53
CA GLY A 85 31.24 -30.30 3.91
C GLY A 85 31.93 -29.12 4.60
N ASP A 86 31.20 -28.46 5.50
CA ASP A 86 31.29 -28.66 6.96
C ASP A 86 30.05 -28.00 7.59
N LEU A 87 29.02 -28.79 7.93
CA LEU A 87 27.82 -28.24 8.57
C LEU A 87 28.07 -28.12 10.07
N THR A 88 27.76 -26.94 10.63
CA THR A 88 27.80 -26.76 12.08
C THR A 88 26.76 -27.66 12.78
N PRO A 89 26.92 -27.98 14.07
CA PRO A 89 25.96 -28.82 14.80
C PRO A 89 24.52 -28.29 14.75
N GLU A 90 24.36 -26.96 14.76
CA GLU A 90 23.06 -26.29 14.69
C GLU A 90 22.43 -26.43 13.29
N GLN A 91 23.21 -26.28 12.22
CA GLN A 91 22.74 -26.49 10.85
C GLN A 91 22.37 -27.95 10.58
N ARG A 92 23.07 -28.90 11.20
CA ARG A 92 22.73 -30.33 11.12
C ARG A 92 21.38 -30.62 11.77
N ALA A 93 21.08 -30.03 12.91
CA ALA A 93 19.82 -30.23 13.62
C ALA A 93 18.61 -29.75 12.80
N VAL A 94 18.75 -28.64 12.07
CA VAL A 94 17.70 -28.12 11.17
C VAL A 94 17.45 -29.06 9.99
N VAL A 95 18.52 -29.62 9.38
CA VAL A 95 18.39 -30.57 8.27
C VAL A 95 17.77 -31.89 8.73
N GLU A 96 18.19 -32.42 9.88
CA GLU A 96 17.59 -33.65 10.43
C GLU A 96 16.11 -33.45 10.77
N ALA A 97 15.73 -32.30 11.32
CA ALA A 97 14.33 -31.97 11.58
C ALA A 97 13.49 -31.88 10.28
N ALA A 98 14.05 -31.28 9.22
CA ALA A 98 13.38 -31.18 7.93
C ALA A 98 13.17 -32.56 7.27
N LEU A 99 14.16 -33.45 7.37
CA LEU A 99 14.09 -34.80 6.79
C LEU A 99 13.20 -35.77 7.59
N ALA A 100 13.04 -35.58 8.90
CA ALA A 100 12.16 -36.41 9.73
C ALA A 100 10.66 -36.13 9.53
N THR A 101 10.31 -35.09 8.78
CA THR A 101 8.92 -34.65 8.57
C THR A 101 8.34 -35.10 7.21
N THR A 102 9.03 -36.01 6.50
CA THR A 102 8.58 -36.66 5.26
C THR A 102 8.42 -38.16 5.48
#